data_AF-R7N7C0-F1
#
_entry.id   AF-R7N7C0-F1
#
_cell.length_a   1.000
_cell.length_b   1.000
_cell.length_c   1.000
_cell.angle_alpha   90.00
_cell.angle_beta   90.00
_cell.angle_gamma   90.00
#
_symmetry.space_group_name_H-M   'P 1'
#
loop_
_entity.id
_entity.type
_entity.pdbx_description
1 polymer ?
#
loop_
_entity_poly.entity_id
_entity_poly.type
_entity_poly.pdbx_seq_one_letter_code
_entity_poly.pdbx_strand_id
1 'polypeptide(L)'
;MKHTATLEDTRHSFDEMASSLQNHFQQINLEEPKNVKLANEYYKWTSLKTNLILNEKAFQIPSSALPNVIKPSAFKWLHSDKQAVVSKYYQYDKATDKYVIAVKKSIVPETDIELIMRSLVLIRKAVVWVDFGYNIGTEFGGRHPAIILKNLKDSLIVIPLSSQMPKTMDCNIMVDKVYGFPEMPRWANVTRITQVSLSRVHFEKFGDVKPGVLKEIREKLVSCGII
;
A
#
# COMPACT_ATOMS: atom_id res chain seq x y z
N MET A 1 34.10 14.97 8.47
CA MET A 1 33.14 16.01 8.02
C MET A 1 32.12 15.33 7.11
N LYS A 2 30.80 15.53 7.32
CA LYS A 2 29.82 15.14 6.32
C LYS A 2 30.05 16.03 5.10
N HIS A 3 30.43 15.43 3.97
CA HIS A 3 30.45 16.15 2.70
C HIS A 3 29.00 16.54 2.39
N THR A 4 28.70 17.84 2.46
CA THR A 4 27.40 18.37 2.06
C THR A 4 27.43 18.50 0.55
N ALA A 5 26.57 17.75 -0.14
CA ALA A 5 26.45 17.83 -1.58
C ALA A 5 26.13 19.28 -2.03
N THR A 6 26.79 19.72 -3.09
CA THR A 6 26.64 21.04 -3.68
C THR A 6 25.57 21.05 -4.78
N LEU A 7 25.21 22.24 -5.25
CA LEU A 7 24.33 22.38 -6.42
C LEU A 7 24.99 21.81 -7.69
N GLU A 8 26.31 21.90 -7.80
CA GLU A 8 27.08 21.35 -8.92
C GLU A 8 27.04 19.82 -8.91
N ASP A 9 27.23 19.17 -7.75
CA ASP A 9 27.07 17.72 -7.59
C ASP A 9 25.65 17.25 -7.99
N THR A 10 24.65 18.05 -7.64
CA THR A 10 23.24 17.77 -7.98
C THR A 10 23.01 17.88 -9.49
N ARG A 11 23.59 18.90 -10.14
CA ARG A 11 23.50 19.07 -11.59
C ARG A 11 24.19 17.93 -12.34
N HIS A 12 25.40 17.56 -11.91
CA HIS A 12 26.13 16.43 -12.46
C HIS A 12 25.31 15.13 -12.36
N SER A 13 24.76 14.83 -11.18
CA SER A 13 23.91 13.64 -10.97
C SER A 13 22.66 13.62 -11.86
N PHE A 14 22.07 14.80 -12.12
CA PHE A 14 20.93 14.92 -13.04
C PHE A 14 21.33 14.64 -14.50
N ASP A 15 22.44 15.20 -14.96
CA ASP A 15 22.94 15.03 -16.32
C ASP A 15 23.34 13.55 -16.57
N GLU A 16 23.95 12.88 -15.59
CA GLU A 16 24.26 11.45 -15.63
C GLU A 16 23.00 10.57 -15.70
N MET A 17 21.99 10.89 -14.87
CA MET A 17 20.71 10.20 -14.90
C MET A 17 20.02 10.36 -16.26
N ALA A 18 19.95 11.59 -16.78
CA ALA A 18 19.33 11.86 -18.08
C ALA A 18 20.03 11.10 -19.22
N SER A 19 21.37 11.13 -19.23
CA SER A 19 22.19 10.39 -20.18
C SER A 19 21.95 8.87 -20.09
N SER A 20 21.87 8.33 -18.87
CA SER A 20 21.58 6.91 -18.65
C SER A 20 20.20 6.49 -19.16
N LEU A 21 19.17 7.31 -18.90
CA LEU A 21 17.82 7.05 -19.38
C LEU A 21 17.72 7.14 -20.92
N GLN A 22 18.44 8.08 -21.52
CA GLN A 22 18.51 8.24 -22.97
C GLN A 22 19.24 7.06 -23.63
N ASN A 23 20.37 6.63 -23.07
CA ASN A 23 21.11 5.45 -23.53
C ASN A 23 20.25 4.19 -23.45
N HIS A 24 19.52 3.99 -22.35
CA HIS A 24 18.57 2.89 -22.23
C HIS A 24 17.48 2.97 -23.32
N PHE A 25 16.94 4.16 -23.60
CA PHE A 25 15.90 4.35 -24.61
C PHE A 25 16.39 3.97 -26.03
N GLN A 26 17.62 4.36 -26.37
CA GLN A 26 18.23 4.07 -27.67
C GLN A 26 18.52 2.58 -27.88
N GLN A 27 18.66 1.80 -26.81
CA GLN A 27 18.96 0.37 -26.86
C GLN A 27 17.69 -0.52 -26.83
N ILE A 28 16.49 0.06 -26.77
CA ILE A 28 15.24 -0.70 -26.80
C ILE A 28 15.11 -1.42 -28.15
N ASN A 29 14.98 -2.74 -28.11
CA ASN A 29 14.68 -3.53 -29.30
C ASN A 29 13.20 -3.35 -29.68
N LEU A 30 12.94 -2.56 -30.73
CA LEU A 30 11.59 -2.26 -31.22
C LEU A 30 10.89 -3.48 -31.85
N GLU A 31 11.65 -4.48 -32.28
CA GLU A 31 11.11 -5.72 -32.86
C GLU A 31 10.58 -6.69 -31.79
N GLU A 32 10.88 -6.42 -30.51
CA GLU A 32 10.43 -7.24 -29.39
C GLU A 32 9.38 -6.49 -28.54
N PRO A 33 8.07 -6.77 -28.72
CA PRO A 33 7.00 -6.04 -28.01
C PRO A 33 7.08 -6.12 -26.48
N LYS A 34 7.66 -7.20 -25.94
CA LYS A 34 7.88 -7.35 -24.50
C LYS A 34 8.92 -6.36 -23.98
N ASN A 35 10.00 -6.14 -24.74
CA ASN A 35 11.05 -5.18 -24.40
C ASN A 35 10.48 -3.75 -24.36
N VAL A 36 9.75 -3.36 -25.40
CA VAL A 36 9.06 -2.06 -25.49
C VAL A 36 8.11 -1.87 -24.30
N LYS A 37 7.31 -2.88 -23.95
CA LYS A 37 6.41 -2.82 -22.80
C LYS A 37 7.17 -2.61 -21.49
N LEU A 38 8.23 -3.37 -21.24
CA LEU A 38 9.03 -3.27 -20.01
C LEU A 38 9.66 -1.88 -19.86
N ALA A 39 10.27 -1.37 -20.93
CA ALA A 39 10.85 -0.02 -20.95
C ALA A 39 9.79 1.05 -20.66
N ASN A 40 8.61 0.96 -21.30
CA ASN A 40 7.51 1.89 -21.06
C ASN A 40 7.04 1.88 -19.59
N GLU A 41 6.87 0.70 -18.98
CA GLU A 41 6.48 0.61 -17.57
C GLU A 41 7.57 1.13 -16.63
N TYR A 42 8.85 0.92 -16.96
CA TYR A 42 9.97 1.53 -16.23
C TYR A 42 9.94 3.07 -16.26
N TYR A 43 9.72 3.68 -17.43
CA TYR A 43 9.66 5.14 -17.55
C TYR A 43 8.42 5.74 -16.86
N LYS A 44 7.25 5.10 -16.98
CA LYS A 44 6.06 5.48 -16.22
C LYS A 44 6.32 5.45 -14.72
N TRP A 45 6.98 4.39 -14.23
CA TRP A 45 7.36 4.28 -12.84
C TRP A 45 8.33 5.39 -12.41
N THR A 46 9.37 5.68 -13.21
CA THR A 46 10.32 6.75 -12.93
C THR A 46 9.62 8.11 -12.82
N SER A 47 8.70 8.43 -13.74
CA SER A 47 7.88 9.64 -13.66
C SER A 47 6.99 9.66 -12.42
N LEU A 48 6.29 8.56 -12.12
CA LEU A 48 5.43 8.44 -10.94
C LEU A 48 6.23 8.63 -9.64
N LYS A 49 7.37 7.96 -9.49
CA LYS A 49 8.23 8.07 -8.30
C LYS A 49 8.71 9.50 -8.10
N THR A 50 9.14 10.18 -9.16
CA THR A 50 9.54 11.60 -9.09
C THR A 50 8.38 12.47 -8.61
N ASN A 51 7.17 12.27 -9.15
CA ASN A 51 5.99 13.01 -8.71
C ASN A 51 5.62 12.71 -7.24
N LEU A 52 5.80 11.47 -6.77
CA LEU A 52 5.59 11.12 -5.36
C LEU A 52 6.58 11.86 -4.45
N ILE A 53 7.86 11.97 -4.85
CA ILE A 53 8.89 12.71 -4.09
C ILE A 53 8.57 14.21 -4.06
N LEU A 54 8.20 14.80 -5.21
CA LEU A 54 7.84 16.21 -5.30
C LEU A 54 6.68 16.58 -4.36
N ASN A 55 5.73 15.67 -4.16
CA ASN A 55 4.54 15.89 -3.34
C ASN A 55 4.62 15.25 -1.94
N GLU A 56 5.76 14.67 -1.55
CA GLU A 56 5.87 13.84 -0.34
C GLU A 56 5.46 14.61 0.92
N LYS A 57 5.91 15.85 1.07
CA LYS A 57 5.61 16.68 2.25
C LYS A 57 4.17 17.19 2.29
N ALA A 58 3.49 17.22 1.16
CA ALA A 58 2.11 17.68 1.02
C ALA A 58 1.11 16.51 1.00
N PHE A 59 1.58 15.26 1.13
CA PHE A 59 0.71 14.10 1.08
C PHE A 59 -0.27 14.10 2.25
N GLN A 60 -1.54 13.88 1.91
CA GLN A 60 -2.64 13.71 2.85
C GLN A 60 -3.52 12.56 2.38
N ILE A 61 -4.11 11.83 3.34
CA ILE A 61 -5.09 10.80 3.00
C ILE A 61 -6.32 11.51 2.39
N PRO A 62 -6.73 11.15 1.16
CA PRO A 62 -7.83 11.84 0.51
C PRO A 62 -9.15 11.55 1.23
N SER A 63 -10.04 12.53 1.30
CA SER A 63 -11.36 12.35 1.94
C SER A 63 -12.18 11.23 1.32
N SER A 64 -12.00 10.95 0.02
CA SER A 64 -12.62 9.82 -0.69
C SER A 64 -12.30 8.45 -0.06
N ALA A 65 -11.18 8.34 0.64
CA ALA A 65 -10.72 7.14 1.34
C ALA A 65 -11.63 6.71 2.50
N LEU A 66 -12.38 7.65 3.08
CA LEU A 66 -13.26 7.36 4.21
C LEU A 66 -14.21 6.21 3.85
N PRO A 67 -14.40 5.21 4.73
CA PRO A 67 -15.34 4.14 4.47
C PRO A 67 -16.76 4.71 4.38
N ASN A 68 -17.58 4.21 3.45
CA ASN A 68 -19.00 4.61 3.45
C ASN A 68 -19.75 4.02 4.65
N VAL A 69 -19.26 2.89 5.15
CA VAL A 69 -19.92 2.08 6.15
C VAL A 69 -18.89 1.48 7.11
N ILE A 70 -19.19 1.50 8.42
CA ILE A 70 -18.39 0.92 9.50
C ILE A 70 -19.23 -0.15 10.20
N LYS A 71 -18.62 -1.32 10.44
CA LYS A 71 -19.27 -2.41 11.19
C LYS A 71 -19.42 -2.03 12.67
N PRO A 72 -20.52 -2.40 13.35
CA PRO A 72 -20.72 -2.06 14.76
C PRO A 72 -19.61 -2.59 15.68
N SER A 73 -19.11 -3.80 15.38
CA SER A 73 -17.98 -4.37 16.10
C SER A 73 -16.74 -3.49 15.96
N ALA A 74 -16.39 -3.06 14.75
CA ALA A 74 -15.23 -2.20 14.51
C ALA A 74 -15.35 -0.85 15.24
N PHE A 75 -16.55 -0.26 15.25
CA PHE A 75 -16.82 0.96 16.02
C PHE A 75 -16.67 0.73 17.54
N LYS A 76 -17.26 -0.35 18.07
CA LYS A 76 -17.23 -0.68 19.50
C LYS A 76 -15.81 -0.91 20.04
N TRP A 77 -14.90 -1.43 19.21
CA TRP A 77 -13.49 -1.63 19.57
C TRP A 77 -12.67 -0.33 19.61
N LEU A 78 -13.19 0.79 19.12
CA LEU A 78 -12.53 2.08 19.25
C LEU A 78 -12.60 2.59 20.69
N HIS A 79 -11.56 3.31 21.11
CA HIS A 79 -11.60 4.10 22.35
C HIS A 79 -12.66 5.20 22.27
N SER A 80 -13.16 5.65 23.42
CA SER A 80 -14.29 6.60 23.53
C SER A 80 -14.02 7.95 22.84
N ASP A 81 -12.80 8.45 22.90
CA ASP A 81 -12.35 9.66 22.19
C ASP A 81 -12.49 9.51 20.66
N LYS A 82 -12.10 8.35 20.13
CA LYS A 82 -12.22 8.04 18.70
C LYS A 82 -13.66 7.78 18.28
N GLN A 83 -14.44 7.11 19.13
CA GLN A 83 -15.88 6.94 18.91
C GLN A 83 -16.58 8.29 18.82
N ALA A 84 -16.22 9.26 19.67
CA ALA A 84 -16.77 10.61 19.62
C ALA A 84 -16.49 11.29 18.28
N VAL A 85 -15.25 11.19 17.76
CA VAL A 85 -14.89 11.73 16.43
C VAL A 85 -15.68 11.04 15.32
N VAL A 86 -15.75 9.71 15.30
CA VAL A 86 -16.51 8.96 14.30
C VAL A 86 -18.00 9.33 14.35
N SER A 87 -18.57 9.51 15.54
CA SER A 87 -20.00 9.83 15.73
C SER A 87 -20.38 11.22 15.23
N LYS A 88 -19.43 12.14 15.00
CA LYS A 88 -19.70 13.42 14.32
C LYS A 88 -20.13 13.25 12.87
N TYR A 89 -19.67 12.17 12.22
CA TYR A 89 -19.76 11.99 10.77
C TYR A 89 -20.52 10.73 10.34
N TYR A 90 -20.68 9.76 11.24
CA TYR A 90 -21.35 8.50 10.98
C TYR A 90 -22.53 8.30 11.91
N GLN A 91 -23.64 7.82 11.36
CA GLN A 91 -24.86 7.52 12.12
C GLN A 91 -25.16 6.03 12.05
N TYR A 92 -25.64 5.48 13.15
CA TYR A 92 -26.03 4.08 13.21
C TYR A 92 -27.37 3.85 12.50
N ASP A 93 -27.35 3.03 11.46
CA ASP A 93 -28.52 2.56 10.74
C ASP A 93 -28.95 1.20 11.29
N LYS A 94 -30.11 1.18 11.96
CA LYS A 94 -30.72 -0.02 12.54
C LYS A 94 -31.13 -1.04 11.49
N ALA A 95 -31.49 -0.61 10.27
CA ALA A 95 -31.97 -1.51 9.22
C ALA A 95 -30.83 -2.35 8.64
N THR A 96 -29.64 -1.77 8.49
CA THR A 96 -28.48 -2.46 7.93
C THR A 96 -27.49 -2.97 8.98
N ASP A 97 -27.73 -2.70 10.26
CA ASP A 97 -26.84 -3.00 11.40
C ASP A 97 -25.42 -2.44 11.20
N LYS A 98 -25.32 -1.18 10.76
CA LYS A 98 -24.05 -0.55 10.42
C LYS A 98 -24.05 0.94 10.69
N TYR A 99 -22.87 1.51 10.89
CA TYR A 99 -22.68 2.96 10.91
C TYR A 99 -22.45 3.45 9.48
N VAL A 100 -23.26 4.38 8.99
CA VAL A 100 -23.20 4.92 7.62
C VAL A 100 -22.75 6.37 7.69
N ILE A 101 -21.89 6.79 6.76
CA ILE A 101 -21.46 8.18 6.67
C ILE A 101 -22.66 9.08 6.37
N ALA A 102 -22.90 10.07 7.24
CA ALA A 102 -24.05 10.97 7.20
C ALA A 102 -23.72 12.35 6.62
N VAL A 103 -22.45 12.58 6.26
CA VAL A 103 -21.95 13.84 5.71
C VAL A 103 -21.22 13.63 4.38
N LYS A 104 -21.07 14.70 3.59
CA LYS A 104 -20.18 14.67 2.43
C LYS A 104 -18.73 14.52 2.90
N LYS A 105 -18.00 13.52 2.38
CA LYS A 105 -16.60 13.25 2.77
C LYS A 105 -15.70 14.48 2.67
N SER A 106 -15.93 15.34 1.68
CA SER A 106 -15.13 16.55 1.42
C SER A 106 -15.19 17.61 2.53
N ILE A 107 -16.14 17.52 3.47
CA ILE A 107 -16.24 18.49 4.59
C ILE A 107 -15.55 17.99 5.85
N VAL A 108 -15.11 16.74 5.88
CA VAL A 108 -14.45 16.17 7.06
C VAL A 108 -13.03 16.75 7.15
N PRO A 109 -12.64 17.37 8.27
CA PRO A 109 -11.30 17.90 8.44
C PRO A 109 -10.22 16.82 8.28
N GLU A 110 -9.07 17.20 7.74
CA GLU A 110 -7.94 16.31 7.48
C GLU A 110 -7.50 15.53 8.73
N THR A 111 -7.49 16.18 9.90
CA THR A 111 -7.14 15.56 11.18
C THR A 111 -8.09 14.44 11.56
N ASP A 112 -9.38 14.60 11.26
CA ASP A 112 -10.42 13.62 11.59
C ASP A 112 -10.42 12.50 10.53
N ILE A 113 -10.16 12.80 9.26
CA ILE A 113 -9.90 11.79 8.21
C ILE A 113 -8.75 10.88 8.65
N GLU A 114 -7.63 11.47 9.02
CA GLU A 114 -6.42 10.78 9.45
C GLU A 114 -6.71 9.85 10.65
N LEU A 115 -7.40 10.37 11.67
CA LEU A 115 -7.77 9.60 12.86
C LEU A 115 -8.67 8.42 12.53
N ILE A 116 -9.71 8.64 11.73
CA ILE A 116 -10.69 7.61 11.34
C ILE A 116 -9.99 6.53 10.51
N MET A 117 -9.23 6.94 9.48
CA MET A 117 -8.53 6.02 8.59
C MET A 117 -7.52 5.16 9.34
N ARG A 118 -6.73 5.74 10.25
CA ARG A 118 -5.76 4.98 11.06
C ARG A 118 -6.40 4.05 12.07
N SER A 119 -7.59 4.37 12.55
CA SER A 119 -8.26 3.59 13.59
C SER A 119 -9.12 2.46 13.04
N LEU A 120 -9.59 2.57 11.79
CA LEU A 120 -10.53 1.61 11.20
C LEU A 120 -10.03 0.91 9.94
N VAL A 121 -9.19 1.58 9.13
CA VAL A 121 -8.84 1.11 7.78
C VAL A 121 -7.37 0.71 7.68
N LEU A 122 -6.46 1.58 8.11
CA LEU A 122 -5.02 1.37 8.05
C LEU A 122 -4.51 0.61 9.29
N ILE A 123 -5.17 -0.49 9.62
CA ILE A 123 -4.90 -1.31 10.81
C ILE A 123 -4.27 -2.64 10.40
N ARG A 124 -3.57 -3.28 11.35
CA ARG A 124 -3.07 -4.65 11.16
C ARG A 124 -4.23 -5.57 10.74
N LYS A 125 -3.99 -6.46 9.77
CA LYS A 125 -4.96 -7.35 9.08
C LYS A 125 -5.67 -6.74 7.87
N ALA A 126 -5.73 -5.42 7.76
CA ALA A 126 -6.38 -4.79 6.62
C ALA A 126 -5.56 -5.03 5.35
N VAL A 127 -6.23 -5.01 4.21
CA VAL A 127 -5.62 -5.15 2.88
C VAL A 127 -5.87 -3.90 2.07
N VAL A 128 -4.79 -3.33 1.54
CA VAL A 128 -4.77 -2.12 0.72
C VAL A 128 -4.08 -2.40 -0.61
N TRP A 129 -4.42 -1.64 -1.64
CA TRP A 129 -3.64 -1.61 -2.87
C TRP A 129 -2.39 -0.74 -2.67
N VAL A 130 -1.24 -1.26 -3.05
CA VAL A 130 0.06 -0.60 -2.91
C VAL A 130 0.83 -0.70 -4.22
N ASP A 131 1.50 0.38 -4.61
CA ASP A 131 2.49 0.36 -5.68
C ASP A 131 3.90 0.05 -5.12
N PHE A 132 4.38 -1.16 -5.41
CA PHE A 132 5.72 -1.62 -5.01
C PHE A 132 6.84 -1.10 -5.92
N GLY A 133 6.49 -0.45 -7.04
CA GLY A 133 7.42 0.12 -8.00
C GLY A 133 7.94 -0.88 -9.02
N TYR A 134 8.89 -0.45 -9.84
CA TYR A 134 9.53 -1.30 -10.84
C TYR A 134 10.64 -2.15 -10.19
N ASN A 135 10.56 -3.47 -10.34
CA ASN A 135 11.44 -4.43 -9.67
C ASN A 135 12.76 -4.65 -10.42
N ILE A 136 13.83 -4.94 -9.67
CA ILE A 136 15.09 -5.45 -10.23
C ILE A 136 15.16 -6.97 -9.97
N GLY A 137 15.35 -7.75 -11.03
CA GLY A 137 15.43 -9.22 -10.93
C GLY A 137 14.15 -9.83 -10.32
N THR A 138 14.30 -10.54 -9.20
CA THR A 138 13.21 -11.31 -8.54
C THR A 138 12.46 -10.53 -7.46
N GLU A 139 12.76 -9.25 -7.29
CA GLU A 139 12.03 -8.34 -6.40
C GLU A 139 10.54 -8.30 -6.75
N PHE A 140 9.73 -7.94 -5.76
CA PHE A 140 8.30 -7.76 -5.95
C PHE A 140 8.04 -6.34 -6.46
N GLY A 141 7.33 -6.20 -7.58
CA GLY A 141 7.04 -4.92 -8.20
C GLY A 141 5.59 -4.81 -8.64
N GLY A 142 5.22 -3.61 -9.08
CA GLY A 142 3.89 -3.27 -9.60
C GLY A 142 2.84 -3.02 -8.51
N ARG A 143 1.62 -2.76 -8.96
CA ARG A 143 0.46 -2.51 -8.11
C ARG A 143 -0.18 -3.81 -7.65
N HIS A 144 -0.18 -4.06 -6.35
CA HIS A 144 -0.71 -5.29 -5.75
C HIS A 144 -1.48 -5.03 -4.45
N PRO A 145 -2.43 -5.91 -4.09
CA PRO A 145 -2.98 -5.88 -2.74
C PRO A 145 -1.91 -6.31 -1.74
N ALA A 146 -1.94 -5.75 -0.53
CA ALA A 146 -0.97 -6.05 0.51
C ALA A 146 -1.62 -6.04 1.89
N ILE A 147 -1.29 -7.03 2.72
CA ILE A 147 -1.77 -7.11 4.10
C ILE A 147 -0.92 -6.17 4.95
N ILE A 148 -1.56 -5.28 5.70
CA ILE A 148 -0.90 -4.42 6.69
C ILE A 148 -0.51 -5.27 7.90
N LEU A 149 0.78 -5.29 8.20
CA LEU A 149 1.34 -5.91 9.40
C LEU A 149 1.51 -4.87 10.52
N LYS A 150 1.88 -3.64 10.16
CA LYS A 150 2.05 -2.52 11.10
C LYS A 150 1.82 -1.17 10.39
N ASN A 151 1.19 -0.24 11.11
CA ASN A 151 1.12 1.17 10.73
C ASN A 151 2.15 1.96 11.57
N LEU A 152 3.03 2.70 10.89
CA LEU A 152 4.13 3.49 11.46
C LEU A 152 3.91 5.00 11.31
N LYS A 153 2.66 5.44 11.26
CA LYS A 153 2.27 6.81 10.90
C LYS A 153 2.53 7.09 9.42
N ASP A 154 3.72 7.51 9.02
CA ASP A 154 3.98 7.97 7.64
C ASP A 154 4.20 6.82 6.64
N SER A 155 4.27 5.60 7.15
CA SER A 155 4.49 4.39 6.36
C SER A 155 3.79 3.17 6.95
N LEU A 156 3.71 2.11 6.15
CA LEU A 156 3.13 0.81 6.53
C LEU A 156 4.18 -0.28 6.32
N ILE A 157 4.29 -1.21 7.27
CA ILE A 157 4.94 -2.51 7.03
C ILE A 157 3.86 -3.43 6.48
N VAL A 158 4.07 -3.93 5.27
CA VAL A 158 3.10 -4.73 4.53
C VAL A 158 3.73 -6.02 4.00
N ILE A 159 2.88 -7.01 3.74
CA ILE A 159 3.23 -8.20 2.96
C ILE A 159 2.40 -8.20 1.67
N PRO A 160 3.03 -8.18 0.48
CA PRO A 160 2.32 -8.20 -0.78
C PRO A 160 1.57 -9.52 -1.01
N LEU A 161 0.46 -9.44 -1.73
CA LEU A 161 -0.33 -10.58 -2.17
C LEU A 161 -0.22 -10.76 -3.69
N SER A 162 0.19 -11.96 -4.09
CA SER A 162 0.19 -12.41 -5.47
C SER A 162 -1.09 -13.15 -5.80
N SER A 163 -1.58 -13.00 -7.02
CA SER A 163 -2.61 -13.86 -7.63
C SER A 163 -2.02 -15.04 -8.39
N GLN A 164 -0.68 -15.14 -8.46
CA GLN A 164 0.02 -16.24 -9.11
C GLN A 164 0.51 -17.22 -8.06
N MET A 165 0.19 -18.50 -8.28
CA MET A 165 0.67 -19.59 -7.45
C MET A 165 2.20 -19.67 -7.52
N PRO A 166 2.91 -19.70 -6.38
CA PRO A 166 4.36 -19.79 -6.37
C PRO A 166 4.81 -21.18 -6.81
N LYS A 167 6.04 -21.27 -7.34
CA LYS A 167 6.66 -22.55 -7.72
C LYS A 167 6.99 -23.42 -6.51
N THR A 168 7.27 -22.81 -5.36
CA THR A 168 7.58 -23.47 -4.09
C THR A 168 6.79 -22.83 -2.94
N MET A 169 6.46 -23.61 -1.92
CA MET A 169 5.75 -23.18 -0.72
C MET A 169 6.67 -22.89 0.49
N ASP A 170 8.00 -22.96 0.33
CA ASP A 170 8.96 -22.86 1.44
C ASP A 170 8.73 -21.61 2.29
N CYS A 171 8.71 -20.43 1.65
CA CYS A 171 8.46 -19.13 2.28
C CYS A 171 7.07 -18.54 1.96
N ASN A 172 6.17 -19.31 1.34
CA ASN A 172 4.86 -18.82 0.96
C ASN A 172 3.77 -19.37 1.88
N ILE A 173 2.72 -18.57 2.05
CA ILE A 173 1.45 -19.00 2.63
C ILE A 173 0.33 -18.79 1.61
N MET A 174 -0.72 -19.60 1.72
CA MET A 174 -1.94 -19.42 0.96
C MET A 174 -2.91 -18.53 1.76
N VAL A 175 -3.52 -17.57 1.07
CA VAL A 175 -4.60 -16.72 1.59
C VAL A 175 -5.83 -17.05 0.78
N ASP A 176 -6.71 -17.88 1.37
CA ASP A 176 -7.93 -18.39 0.74
C ASP A 176 -8.88 -17.26 0.30
N LYS A 177 -9.05 -16.26 1.17
CA LYS A 177 -10.00 -15.18 0.98
C LYS A 177 -9.46 -13.86 1.53
N VAL A 178 -9.61 -12.83 0.71
CA VAL A 178 -9.45 -11.43 1.13
C VAL A 178 -10.81 -10.77 1.02
N TYR A 179 -11.42 -10.41 2.15
CA TYR A 179 -12.71 -9.74 2.16
C TYR A 179 -12.59 -8.36 1.50
N GLY A 180 -13.62 -7.95 0.76
CA GLY A 180 -13.57 -6.70 -0.02
C GLY A 180 -12.82 -6.83 -1.36
N PHE A 181 -12.24 -7.98 -1.67
CA PHE A 181 -11.56 -8.25 -2.94
C PHE A 181 -12.24 -9.39 -3.71
N PRO A 182 -11.98 -9.55 -5.03
CA PRO A 182 -12.48 -10.69 -5.79
C PRO A 182 -12.11 -12.02 -5.11
N GLU A 183 -13.06 -12.94 -5.08
CA GLU A 183 -12.93 -14.26 -4.46
C GLU A 183 -12.00 -15.13 -5.30
N MET A 184 -10.76 -15.26 -4.81
CA MET A 184 -9.71 -16.07 -5.42
C MET A 184 -8.61 -16.30 -4.39
N PRO A 185 -7.91 -17.45 -4.47
CA PRO A 185 -6.72 -17.68 -3.66
C PRO A 185 -5.64 -16.66 -4.02
N ARG A 186 -4.90 -16.26 -3.00
CA ARG A 186 -3.71 -15.40 -3.12
C ARG A 186 -2.56 -16.02 -2.34
N TRP A 187 -1.36 -15.57 -2.62
CA TRP A 187 -0.15 -16.06 -1.96
C TRP A 187 0.66 -14.90 -1.40
N ALA A 188 1.12 -15.07 -0.16
CA ALA A 188 1.96 -14.11 0.53
C ALA A 188 3.32 -14.76 0.79
N ASN A 189 4.39 -14.13 0.33
CA ASN A 189 5.75 -14.59 0.61
C ASN A 189 6.31 -13.79 1.79
N VAL A 190 6.69 -14.48 2.87
CA VAL A 190 7.14 -13.80 4.09
C VAL A 190 8.50 -13.11 3.93
N THR A 191 9.31 -13.48 2.92
CA THR A 191 10.58 -12.78 2.62
C THR A 191 10.36 -11.45 1.91
N ARG A 192 9.14 -11.17 1.44
CA ARG A 192 8.77 -9.95 0.70
C ARG A 192 8.08 -8.90 1.58
N ILE A 193 8.16 -9.04 2.90
CA ILE A 193 7.71 -8.01 3.83
C ILE A 193 8.53 -6.75 3.58
N THR A 194 7.86 -5.62 3.41
CA THR A 194 8.52 -4.35 3.10
C THR A 194 7.77 -3.18 3.72
N GLN A 195 8.50 -2.09 3.93
CA GLN A 195 7.95 -0.82 4.37
C GLN A 195 7.63 0.06 3.16
N VAL A 196 6.43 0.63 3.13
CA VAL A 196 5.98 1.51 2.05
C VAL A 196 5.47 2.83 2.62
N SER A 197 5.79 3.95 1.95
CA SER A 197 5.20 5.26 2.26
C SER A 197 3.69 5.24 2.02
N LEU A 198 2.92 5.98 2.82
CA LEU A 198 1.48 6.13 2.58
C LEU A 198 1.15 6.73 1.21
N SER A 199 2.08 7.49 0.60
CA SER A 199 1.90 8.02 -0.75
C SER A 199 1.83 6.95 -1.84
N ARG A 200 2.28 5.72 -1.54
CA ARG A 200 2.18 4.55 -2.44
C ARG A 200 0.88 3.76 -2.28
N VAL A 201 0.03 4.14 -1.34
CA VAL A 201 -1.23 3.44 -1.07
C VAL A 201 -2.34 4.02 -1.96
N HIS A 202 -3.08 3.15 -2.61
CA HIS A 202 -4.28 3.54 -3.37
C HIS A 202 -5.52 3.43 -2.48
N PHE A 203 -6.15 4.56 -2.20
CA PHE A 203 -7.27 4.69 -1.26
C PHE A 203 -8.65 4.42 -1.86
N GLU A 204 -8.73 3.59 -2.90
CA GLU A 204 -9.97 3.31 -3.63
C GLU A 204 -10.73 2.09 -3.08
N LYS A 205 -9.99 1.09 -2.58
CA LYS A 205 -10.56 -0.19 -2.16
C LYS A 205 -9.78 -0.77 -0.99
N PHE A 206 -10.53 -1.21 0.01
CA PHE A 206 -10.01 -1.79 1.24
C PHE A 206 -10.60 -3.17 1.48
N GLY A 207 -9.85 -3.99 2.19
CA GLY A 207 -10.24 -5.33 2.56
C GLY A 207 -9.64 -5.75 3.88
N ASP A 208 -9.85 -7.01 4.25
CA ASP A 208 -9.14 -7.61 5.38
C ASP A 208 -8.99 -9.12 5.22
N VAL A 209 -8.11 -9.68 6.04
CA VAL A 209 -7.93 -11.12 6.21
C VAL A 209 -8.37 -11.57 7.60
N LYS A 210 -8.68 -12.86 7.73
CA LYS A 210 -8.97 -13.46 9.04
C LYS A 210 -7.72 -13.45 9.93
N PRO A 211 -7.88 -13.44 11.27
CA PRO A 211 -6.76 -13.55 12.20
C PRO A 211 -5.89 -14.79 11.99
N GLY A 212 -6.47 -15.91 11.50
CA GLY A 212 -5.73 -17.14 11.18
C GLY A 212 -4.59 -16.92 10.18
N VAL A 213 -4.82 -16.10 9.14
CA VAL A 213 -3.78 -15.75 8.15
C VAL A 213 -2.57 -15.08 8.82
N LEU A 214 -2.81 -14.21 9.81
CA LEU A 214 -1.72 -13.53 10.53
C LEU A 214 -0.94 -14.49 11.44
N LYS A 215 -1.59 -15.55 11.94
CA LYS A 215 -0.94 -16.61 12.70
C LYS A 215 -0.04 -17.44 11.76
N GLU A 216 -0.54 -17.81 10.59
CA GLU A 216 0.22 -18.53 9.56
C GLU A 216 1.44 -17.73 9.07
N ILE A 217 1.31 -16.42 8.86
CA ILE A 217 2.45 -15.54 8.53
C ILE A 217 3.52 -15.65 9.62
N ARG A 218 3.14 -15.60 10.90
CA ARG A 218 4.09 -15.68 12.02
C ARG A 218 4.78 -17.04 12.06
N GLU A 219 4.02 -18.13 11.94
CA GLU A 219 4.56 -19.49 11.94
C GLU A 219 5.53 -19.69 10.76
N LYS A 220 5.18 -19.16 9.59
CA LYS A 220 6.02 -19.21 8.41
C LYS A 220 7.31 -18.41 8.60
N LEU A 221 7.26 -17.20 9.17
CA LEU A 221 8.46 -16.42 9.51
C LEU A 221 9.43 -17.19 10.42
N VAL A 222 8.91 -17.87 11.46
CA VAL A 222 9.71 -18.72 12.36
C VAL A 222 10.31 -19.90 11.59
N SER A 223 9.50 -20.62 10.80
CA SER A 223 9.98 -21.79 10.04
C SER A 223 11.04 -21.44 8.99
N CYS A 224 11.04 -20.20 8.48
CA CYS A 224 12.04 -19.70 7.55
C CYS A 224 13.27 -19.10 8.25
N GLY A 225 13.33 -19.11 9.59
CA GLY A 225 14.45 -18.56 10.35
C GLY A 225 14.59 -17.03 10.27
N ILE A 226 13.49 -16.32 10.00
CA ILE A 226 13.49 -14.84 9.91
C ILE A 226 13.34 -14.20 11.30
N ILE A 227 12.62 -14.87 12.21
CA ILE A 227 12.40 -14.48 13.61
C ILE A 227 12.50 -15.67 14.55
#